data_AF-A0A397V7P9-F1
#
_entry.id   AF-A0A397V7P9-F1
#
_cell.length_a   1.000
_cell.length_b   1.000
_cell.length_c   1.000
_cell.angle_alpha   90.00
_cell.angle_beta   90.00
_cell.angle_gamma   90.00
#
_symmetry.space_group_name_H-M   'P 1'
#
loop_
_entity.id
_entity.type
_entity.pdbx_description
1 polymer ?
#
loop_
_entity_poly.entity_id
_entity_poly.type
_entity_poly.pdbx_seq_one_letter_code
_entity_poly.pdbx_strand_id
1 'polypeptide(L)' 'PRPQNSFVLFRRDFEAKYRSQHKNETIFSKEISSLAALSWNKQPPSVRFYFKQLENKALEKHKELFPHYRYRPNKKK' A
#
# COMPACT_ATOMS: atom_id res chain seq x y z
N PRO A 1 -7.44 8.76 -9.30
CA PRO A 1 -6.94 7.90 -8.19
C PRO A 1 -5.70 8.55 -7.53
N ARG A 2 -5.45 8.32 -6.24
CA ARG A 2 -4.21 8.80 -5.58
C ARG A 2 -3.03 7.89 -5.94
N PRO A 3 -1.80 8.42 -6.08
CA PRO A 3 -0.60 7.59 -6.09
C PRO A 3 -0.53 6.80 -4.77
N GLN A 4 -0.07 5.56 -4.85
CA GLN A 4 0.02 4.67 -3.68
C GLN A 4 1.30 4.95 -2.91
N ASN A 5 1.19 5.15 -1.59
CA ASN A 5 2.36 5.32 -0.74
C ASN A 5 3.04 3.96 -0.44
N SER A 6 4.22 4.02 0.18
CA SER A 6 5.02 2.84 0.52
C SER A 6 4.26 1.82 1.37
N PHE A 7 3.50 2.26 2.37
CA PHE A 7 2.70 1.37 3.22
C PHE A 7 1.56 0.68 2.45
N VAL A 8 0.85 1.39 1.57
CA VAL A 8 -0.25 0.77 0.81
C VAL A 8 0.29 -0.26 -0.19
N LEU A 9 1.46 -0.01 -0.78
CA LEU A 9 2.15 -0.98 -1.62
C LEU A 9 2.56 -2.22 -0.81
N PHE A 10 3.14 -2.02 0.38
CA PHE A 10 3.46 -3.11 1.30
C PHE A 10 2.23 -3.91 1.72
N ARG A 11 1.12 -3.24 2.10
CA ARG A 11 -0.12 -3.89 2.52
C ARG A 11 -0.67 -4.80 1.43
N ARG A 12 -0.60 -4.38 0.16
CA ARG A 12 -1.06 -5.20 -0.97
C ARG A 12 -0.20 -6.46 -1.17
N ASP A 13 1.12 -6.32 -1.07
CA ASP A 13 2.05 -7.45 -1.13
C ASP A 13 1.83 -8.41 0.05
N PHE A 14 1.70 -7.87 1.26
CA PHE A 14 1.38 -8.62 2.48
C PHE A 14 0.05 -9.37 2.34
N GLU A 15 -1.01 -8.70 1.89
CA GLU A 15 -2.32 -9.29 1.68
C GLU A 15 -2.28 -10.44 0.68
N ALA A 16 -1.57 -10.26 -0.45
CA ALA A 16 -1.42 -11.32 -1.45
C ALA A 16 -0.70 -12.55 -0.88
N LYS A 17 0.39 -12.34 -0.13
CA LYS A 17 1.12 -13.42 0.55
C LYS A 17 0.26 -14.12 1.59
N TYR A 18 -0.45 -13.36 2.42
CA TYR A 18 -1.30 -13.89 3.48
C TYR A 18 -2.44 -14.75 2.89
N ARG A 19 -3.15 -14.24 1.88
CA ARG A 19 -4.23 -14.97 1.21
C ARG A 19 -3.72 -16.23 0.50
N SER A 20 -2.51 -16.20 -0.05
CA SER A 20 -1.88 -17.39 -0.65
C SER A 20 -1.61 -18.49 0.38
N GLN A 21 -1.28 -18.12 1.62
CA GLN A 21 -1.05 -19.05 2.73
C GLN A 21 -2.36 -19.54 3.38
N HIS A 22 -3.41 -18.71 3.38
CA HIS A 22 -4.69 -18.96 4.07
C HIS A 22 -5.85 -19.07 3.06
N LYS A 23 -5.69 -19.91 2.04
CA LYS A 23 -6.63 -19.99 0.90
C LYS A 23 -8.08 -20.36 1.29
N ASN A 24 -8.25 -21.05 2.41
CA ASN A 24 -9.55 -21.53 2.88
C ASN A 24 -10.18 -20.65 3.96
N GLU A 25 -9.55 -19.53 4.31
CA GLU A 25 -10.00 -18.63 5.36
C GLU A 25 -10.61 -17.36 4.78
N THR A 26 -11.80 -17.01 5.25
CA THR A 26 -12.42 -15.72 4.92
C THR A 26 -11.83 -14.64 5.82
N ILE A 27 -10.84 -13.92 5.30
CA ILE A 27 -10.17 -12.87 6.07
C ILE A 27 -10.72 -11.49 5.70
N PHE A 28 -11.09 -10.72 6.72
CA PHE A 28 -11.61 -9.37 6.54
C PHE A 28 -10.50 -8.36 6.29
N SER A 29 -10.78 -7.36 5.45
CA SER A 29 -9.82 -6.29 5.11
C SER A 29 -9.34 -5.51 6.34
N LYS A 30 -10.17 -5.41 7.39
CA LYS A 30 -9.81 -4.76 8.66
C LYS A 30 -8.68 -5.50 9.37
N GLU A 31 -8.76 -6.83 9.42
CA GLU A 31 -7.77 -7.68 10.08
C GLU A 31 -6.45 -7.66 9.34
N ILE A 32 -6.46 -7.82 8.02
CA ILE A 32 -5.27 -7.69 7.17
C ILE A 32 -4.59 -6.33 7.37
N SER A 33 -5.38 -5.25 7.47
CA SER A 33 -4.83 -3.90 7.65
C SER A 33 -4.12 -3.77 9.00
N SER A 34 -4.70 -4.29 10.07
CA SER A 34 -4.08 -4.32 11.40
C SER A 34 -2.80 -5.17 11.42
N LEU A 35 -2.84 -6.37 10.84
CA LEU A 35 -1.68 -7.27 10.75
C LEU A 35 -0.54 -6.65 9.91
N ALA A 36 -0.88 -6.04 8.78
CA ALA A 36 0.09 -5.36 7.93
C ALA A 36 0.72 -4.16 8.64
N ALA A 37 -0.05 -3.37 9.42
CA ALA A 37 0.50 -2.27 10.20
C ALA A 37 1.52 -2.75 11.26
N LEU A 38 1.17 -3.82 11.98
CA LEU A 38 2.08 -4.45 12.95
C LEU A 38 3.35 -4.99 12.27
N SER A 39 3.21 -5.66 11.13
CA SER A 39 4.34 -6.17 10.36
C SER A 39 5.23 -5.05 9.83
N TRP A 40 4.64 -3.99 9.26
CA TRP A 40 5.35 -2.82 8.74
C TRP A 40 6.23 -2.13 9.78
N ASN A 41 5.75 -2.07 11.03
CA ASN A 41 6.52 -1.52 12.14
C ASN A 41 7.75 -2.35 12.52
N LYS A 42 7.73 -3.65 12.22
CA LYS A 42 8.83 -4.59 12.47
C LYS A 42 9.75 -4.80 11.26
N GLN A 43 9.39 -4.27 10.09
CA GLN A 43 10.19 -4.45 8.88
C GLN A 43 11.56 -3.75 9.01
N PRO A 44 12.63 -4.37 8.50
CA PRO A 44 13.96 -3.76 8.51
C PRO A 44 14.02 -2.52 7.61
N PRO A 45 15.01 -1.62 7.81
CA PRO A 45 15.18 -0.42 7.01
C PRO A 45 15.28 -0.69 5.50
N SER A 46 15.90 -1.81 5.10
CA SER A 46 16.03 -2.22 3.70
C SER A 46 14.68 -2.46 3.01
N VAL A 47 13.73 -3.10 3.70
CA VAL A 47 12.37 -3.31 3.18
C VAL A 47 11.63 -1.99 3.06
N ARG A 48 11.73 -1.12 4.08
CA ARG A 48 11.13 0.22 4.02
C ARG A 48 11.68 1.04 2.87
N PHE A 49 13.00 0.97 2.64
CA PHE A 49 13.67 1.61 1.52
C PHE A 49 13.16 1.06 0.17
N TYR A 50 13.05 -0.26 0.02
CA TYR A 50 12.51 -0.86 -1.19
C TYR A 50 11.10 -0.35 -1.53
N PHE A 51 10.18 -0.36 -0.55
CA PHE A 51 8.83 0.17 -0.76
C PHE A 51 8.80 1.68 -0.97
N LYS A 52 9.78 2.44 -0.45
CA LYS A 52 9.95 3.85 -0.76
C LYS A 52 10.33 4.08 -2.23
N GLN A 53 11.21 3.23 -2.77
CA GLN A 53 11.56 3.29 -4.19
C GLN A 53 10.35 2.95 -5.08
N LEU A 54 9.50 2.00 -4.67
CA LEU A 54 8.25 1.70 -5.38
C LEU A 54 7.24 2.86 -5.31
N GLU A 55 7.14 3.55 -4.17
CA GLU A 55 6.33 4.76 -4.03
C GLU A 55 6.78 5.84 -5.01
N ASN A 56 8.10 6.07 -5.13
CA ASN A 56 8.65 7.04 -6.07
C ASN A 56 8.28 6.70 -7.52
N LYS A 57 8.45 5.44 -7.94
CA LYS A 57 8.05 4.96 -9.27
C LYS A 57 6.54 5.10 -9.51
N ALA A 58 5.73 4.80 -8.49
CA ALA A 58 4.28 4.95 -8.57
C ALA A 58 3.88 6.42 -8.73
N LEU A 59 4.59 7.34 -8.07
CA LEU A 59 4.40 8.78 -8.21
C LEU A 59 4.81 9.28 -9.59
N GLU A 60 5.95 8.84 -10.12
CA GLU A 60 6.42 9.19 -11.47
C GLU A 60 5.41 8.77 -12.53
N LYS A 61 5.02 7.48 -12.53
CA LYS A 61 4.01 6.97 -13.45
C LYS A 61 2.66 7.68 -13.29
N HIS A 62 2.31 8.07 -12.08
CA HIS A 62 1.08 8.82 -11.82
C HIS A 62 1.13 10.24 -12.40
N LYS A 63 2.27 10.92 -12.30
CA LYS A 63 2.48 12.24 -12.92
C LYS A 63 2.39 12.18 -14.45
N GLU A 64 2.97 11.14 -15.06
CA GLU A 64 2.88 10.92 -16.51
C GLU A 64 1.43 10.69 -16.97
N LEU A 65 0.70 9.84 -16.25
CA LEU A 65 -0.69 9.51 -16.60
C LEU A 65 -1.69 10.62 -16.26
N PHE A 66 -1.39 11.44 -15.26
CA PHE A 66 -2.27 12.50 -14.78
C PHE A 66 -1.49 13.83 -14.59
N PRO A 67 -1.06 14.47 -15.69
CA PRO A 67 -0.19 15.66 -15.64
C PRO A 67 -0.83 16.86 -14.93
N HIS A 68 -2.16 16.94 -14.93
CA HIS A 68 -2.92 18.01 -14.26
C HIS A 68 -3.54 17.55 -12.93
N TYR A 69 -3.08 16.44 -12.37
CA TYR A 69 -3.63 15.93 -11.11
C TYR A 69 -3.39 16.89 -9.96
N ARG A 70 -4.47 17.24 -9.25
CA ARG A 70 -4.43 17.93 -7.97
C ARG A 70 -5.34 17.20 -6.99
N TYR A 71 -4.80 16.81 -5.84
CA TYR A 71 -5.61 16.19 -4.80
C TYR A 71 -6.66 17.19 -4.28
N ARG A 72 -7.94 16.82 -4.41
CA ARG A 72 -9.09 17.58 -3.91
C ARG A 72 -9.93 16.64 -3.03
N PRO A 73 -9.65 16.55 -1.72
CA PRO A 73 -10.44 15.71 -0.84
C PRO A 73 -11.88 16.23 -0.81
N ASN A 74 -12.84 15.34 -1.03
CA ASN A 74 -14.25 15.70 -0.89
C ASN A 74 -14.56 15.70 0.61
N LYS A 75 -14.89 16.86 1.18
CA LYS A 75 -15.37 16.98 2.56
C LYS A 75 -16.83 16.51 2.61
N LYS A 76 -17.08 15.22 2.35
CA LYS A 76 -18.35 14.63 2.78
C LYS A 76 -18.20 14.29 4.26
N LYS A 77 -18.97 15.01 5.08
CA LYS A 77 -19.20 14.70 6.50
C LYS A 77 -19.97 13.40 6.62
#